data_AF-A0A930RIT2-F1
#
_entry.id   AF-A0A930RIT2-F1
#
_cell.length_a   1.000
_cell.length_b   1.000
_cell.length_c   1.000
_cell.angle_alpha   90.00
_cell.angle_beta   90.00
_cell.angle_gamma   90.00
#
_symmetry.space_group_name_H-M   'P 1'
#
loop_
_entity.id
_entity.type
_entity.pdbx_description
1 polymer ?
#
loop_
_entity_poly.entity_id
_entity_poly.type
_entity_poly.pdbx_seq_one_letter_code
_entity_poly.pdbx_strand_id
1 'polypeptide(L)'
;MLKKFNELSLKNKVYLIGGLFLLVIVFCFGLLNRQTVDVSLVFTQLSAPLILVIFTCLVIGFIAGSAIGIIYHHSKTQVLRDHIAEAEATIDIKDKELVRYEEQVQQLKQEANQ
;
A
#
# COMPACT_ATOMS: atom_id res chain seq x y z
N MET A 1 -6.03 6.70 -17.61
CA MET A 1 -6.38 5.51 -16.80
C MET A 1 -6.18 4.19 -17.53
N LEU A 2 -6.57 4.05 -18.81
CA LEU A 2 -6.45 2.79 -19.58
C LEU A 2 -5.01 2.25 -19.70
N LYS A 3 -4.00 3.14 -19.73
CA LYS A 3 -2.58 2.75 -19.78
C LYS A 3 -2.15 1.91 -18.56
N LYS A 4 -2.55 2.33 -17.35
CA LYS A 4 -2.31 1.58 -16.10
C LYS A 4 -3.05 0.24 -16.07
N PHE A 5 -4.25 0.17 -16.62
CA PHE A 5 -4.98 -1.10 -16.70
C PHE A 5 -4.25 -2.08 -17.62
N ASN A 6 -3.67 -1.61 -18.73
CA ASN A 6 -2.95 -2.48 -19.64
C ASN A 6 -1.64 -3.04 -19.06
N GLU A 7 -1.02 -2.31 -18.13
CA GLU A 7 0.20 -2.70 -17.40
C GLU A 7 -0.06 -3.75 -16.29
N LEU A 8 -1.33 -4.02 -15.93
CA LEU A 8 -1.63 -5.09 -14.98
C LEU A 8 -1.33 -6.47 -15.58
N SER A 9 -0.77 -7.35 -14.74
CA SER A 9 -0.67 -8.78 -15.01
C SER A 9 -2.05 -9.37 -15.36
N LEU A 10 -2.07 -10.35 -16.26
CA LEU A 10 -3.29 -11.05 -16.70
C LEU A 10 -4.11 -11.56 -15.50
N LYS A 11 -3.44 -12.09 -14.46
CA LYS A 11 -4.09 -12.55 -13.23
C LYS A 11 -4.86 -11.43 -12.54
N ASN A 12 -4.23 -10.27 -12.37
CA ASN A 12 -4.85 -9.12 -11.71
C ASN A 12 -6.01 -8.56 -12.53
N LYS A 13 -5.90 -8.55 -13.87
CA LYS A 13 -7.01 -8.19 -14.76
C LYS A 13 -8.20 -9.12 -14.58
N VAL A 14 -7.97 -10.43 -14.52
CA VAL A 14 -9.02 -11.45 -14.29
C VAL A 14 -9.71 -11.24 -12.94
N TYR A 15 -8.95 -10.99 -11.86
CA TYR A 15 -9.54 -10.68 -10.56
C TYR A 15 -10.35 -9.39 -10.57
N LEU A 16 -9.87 -8.35 -11.24
CA LEU A 16 -10.59 -7.06 -11.35
C LEU A 16 -11.90 -7.21 -12.12
N ILE A 17 -11.86 -7.87 -13.29
CA ILE A 17 -13.04 -8.12 -14.11
C ILE A 17 -14.03 -9.04 -13.38
N GLY A 18 -13.53 -10.09 -12.72
CA GLY A 18 -14.35 -11.05 -11.99
C GLY A 18 -15.02 -10.41 -10.77
N GLY A 19 -14.28 -9.60 -10.02
CA GLY A 19 -14.82 -8.84 -8.90
C GLY A 19 -15.89 -7.83 -9.34
N LEU A 20 -15.67 -7.12 -10.45
CA LEU A 20 -16.66 -6.20 -11.01
C LEU A 20 -17.94 -6.94 -11.44
N PHE A 21 -17.78 -8.08 -12.11
CA PHE A 21 -18.93 -8.90 -12.53
C PHE A 21 -19.72 -9.44 -11.34
N LEU A 22 -19.03 -9.94 -10.30
CA LEU A 22 -19.64 -10.38 -9.05
C LEU A 22 -20.41 -9.23 -8.38
N LEU A 23 -19.82 -8.03 -8.34
CA LEU A 23 -20.45 -6.83 -7.76
C LEU A 23 -21.77 -6.48 -8.47
N VAL A 24 -21.79 -6.54 -9.80
CA VAL A 24 -23.03 -6.33 -10.58
C VAL A 24 -24.07 -7.40 -10.27
N ILE A 25 -23.67 -8.67 -10.20
CA ILE A 25 -24.58 -9.77 -9.86
C ILE A 25 -25.20 -9.58 -8.49
N VAL A 26 -24.39 -9.31 -7.46
CA VAL A 26 -24.87 -9.11 -6.09
C VAL A 26 -25.82 -7.91 -6.02
N PHE A 27 -25.51 -6.83 -6.74
CA PHE A 27 -26.37 -5.66 -6.82
C PHE A 27 -27.72 -6.00 -7.47
N CYS A 28 -27.73 -6.72 -8.59
CA CYS A 28 -28.95 -7.18 -9.23
C CYS A 28 -29.79 -8.07 -8.30
N PHE A 29 -29.18 -9.07 -7.65
CA PHE A 29 -29.87 -9.91 -6.67
C PHE A 29 -30.43 -9.11 -5.50
N GLY A 30 -29.71 -8.07 -5.06
CA GLY A 30 -30.18 -7.16 -4.04
C GLY A 30 -31.42 -6.36 -4.43
N LEU A 31 -31.48 -5.89 -5.68
CA LEU A 31 -32.66 -5.19 -6.20
C LEU A 31 -33.84 -6.13 -6.45
N LEU A 32 -33.56 -7.36 -6.89
CA LEU A 32 -34.60 -8.38 -7.10
C LEU A 32 -35.14 -8.92 -5.78
N ASN A 33 -34.35 -8.88 -4.72
CA ASN A 33 -34.79 -9.20 -3.38
C ASN A 33 -35.66 -8.07 -2.82
N ARG A 34 -36.97 -8.14 -3.08
CA ARG A 34 -37.95 -7.17 -2.57
C ARG A 34 -38.30 -7.35 -1.09
N GLN A 35 -37.81 -8.40 -0.43
CA GLN A 35 -38.10 -8.63 0.98
C GLN A 35 -37.19 -7.74 1.82
N THR A 36 -37.73 -6.57 2.16
CA THR A 36 -37.10 -5.65 3.11
C THR A 36 -37.20 -6.21 4.51
N VAL A 37 -36.09 -6.20 5.22
CA VAL A 37 -36.03 -6.58 6.64
C VAL A 37 -35.54 -5.36 7.42
N ASP A 38 -36.12 -5.13 8.59
CA ASP A 38 -35.66 -4.09 9.49
C ASP A 38 -34.35 -4.52 10.14
N VAL A 39 -33.28 -3.78 9.86
CA VAL A 39 -31.95 -4.06 10.40
C VAL A 39 -31.56 -2.94 11.35
N SER A 40 -31.22 -3.32 12.58
CA SER A 40 -30.56 -2.40 13.50
C SER A 40 -29.07 -2.38 13.22
N LEU A 41 -28.58 -1.27 12.66
CA LEU A 41 -27.16 -0.95 12.62
C LEU A 41 -26.75 -0.35 13.96
N VAL A 42 -25.43 -0.30 14.24
CA VAL A 42 -24.89 0.18 15.54
C VAL A 42 -25.40 1.57 15.94
N PHE A 43 -25.68 2.44 14.96
CA PHE A 43 -26.08 3.83 15.18
C PHE A 43 -27.42 4.22 14.56
N THR A 44 -28.07 3.33 13.79
CA THR A 44 -29.29 3.67 13.06
C THR A 44 -30.09 2.42 12.73
N GLN A 45 -31.36 2.57 12.41
CA GLN A 45 -32.21 1.49 11.93
C GLN A 45 -32.56 1.73 10.47
N LEU A 46 -32.49 0.69 9.65
CA LEU A 46 -32.70 0.78 8.21
C LEU A 46 -33.56 -0.39 7.74
N SER A 47 -34.58 -0.09 6.96
CA SER A 47 -35.43 -1.08 6.27
C SER A 47 -34.98 -1.21 4.82
N ALA A 48 -34.25 -2.28 4.51
CA ALA A 48 -33.75 -2.54 3.16
C ALA A 48 -33.56 -4.05 2.92
N PRO A 49 -33.36 -4.50 1.66
CA PRO A 49 -33.06 -5.90 1.38
C PRO A 49 -31.78 -6.33 2.11
N LEU A 50 -31.86 -7.41 2.90
CA LEU A 50 -30.78 -7.84 3.80
C LEU A 50 -29.42 -8.00 3.08
N ILE A 51 -29.45 -8.52 1.85
CA ILE A 51 -28.24 -8.70 1.03
C ILE A 51 -27.57 -7.37 0.66
N LEU A 52 -28.34 -6.31 0.38
CA LEU A 52 -27.82 -4.97 0.07
C LEU A 52 -27.19 -4.34 1.30
N VAL A 53 -27.82 -4.53 2.48
CA VAL A 53 -27.30 -4.01 3.74
C VAL A 53 -25.94 -4.64 4.04
N ILE A 54 -25.84 -5.98 4.02
CA ILE A 54 -24.59 -6.70 4.27
C ILE A 54 -23.51 -6.29 3.27
N PHE A 55 -23.85 -6.24 1.98
CA PHE A 55 -22.89 -5.88 0.94
C PHE A 55 -22.37 -4.45 1.11
N THR A 56 -23.25 -3.49 1.40
CA THR A 56 -22.88 -2.08 1.61
C THR A 56 -21.98 -1.95 2.84
N CYS A 57 -22.30 -2.61 3.94
CA CYS A 57 -21.45 -2.64 5.13
C CYS A 57 -20.06 -3.22 4.83
N LEU A 58 -19.99 -4.29 4.03
CA LEU A 58 -18.72 -4.91 3.63
C LEU A 58 -17.89 -3.96 2.77
N VAL A 59 -18.49 -3.27 1.80
CA VAL A 59 -17.81 -2.29 0.95
C VAL A 59 -17.27 -1.12 1.78
N ILE A 60 -18.09 -0.57 2.68
CA ILE A 60 -17.67 0.54 3.56
C ILE A 60 -16.52 0.09 4.47
N GLY A 61 -16.64 -1.08 5.09
CA GLY A 61 -15.60 -1.65 5.96
C GLY A 61 -14.29 -1.90 5.20
N PHE A 62 -14.36 -2.41 3.98
CA PHE A 62 -13.19 -2.62 3.12
C PHE A 62 -12.49 -1.31 2.78
N ILE A 63 -13.25 -0.28 2.39
CA ILE A 63 -12.68 1.04 2.04
C ILE A 63 -12.04 1.68 3.27
N ALA A 64 -12.75 1.71 4.41
CA ALA A 64 -12.25 2.29 5.65
C ALA A 64 -11.00 1.55 6.15
N GLY A 65 -11.04 0.21 6.19
CA GLY A 65 -9.91 -0.62 6.60
C GLY A 65 -8.70 -0.46 5.67
N SER A 66 -8.93 -0.40 4.35
CA SER A 66 -7.85 -0.17 3.38
C SER A 66 -7.21 1.21 3.54
N ALA A 67 -8.01 2.26 3.73
CA ALA A 67 -7.50 3.61 3.96
C ALA A 67 -6.62 3.67 5.22
N ILE A 68 -7.09 3.09 6.33
CA ILE A 68 -6.33 3.02 7.59
C ILE A 68 -5.01 2.25 7.38
N GLY A 69 -5.07 1.09 6.70
CA GLY A 69 -3.88 0.28 6.41
C GLY A 69 -2.84 1.01 5.57
N ILE A 70 -3.27 1.73 4.53
CA ILE A 70 -2.39 2.54 3.67
C ILE A 70 -1.71 3.65 4.47
N ILE A 71 -2.47 4.41 5.26
CA ILE A 71 -1.92 5.50 6.09
C ILE A 71 -0.89 4.94 7.08
N TYR A 72 -1.20 3.82 7.73
CA TYR A 72 -0.32 3.18 8.70
C TYR A 72 1.00 2.67 8.08
N HIS A 73 0.94 2.08 6.88
CA HIS A 73 2.14 1.61 6.20
C HIS A 73 2.96 2.74 5.55
N HIS A 74 2.30 3.78 5.07
CA HIS A 74 2.98 4.91 4.43
C HIS A 74 3.93 5.64 5.40
N SER A 75 3.50 5.84 6.65
CA SER A 75 4.36 6.47 7.67
C SER A 75 5.59 5.64 7.99
N LYS A 76 5.45 4.31 8.13
CA LYS A 76 6.60 3.43 8.39
C LYS A 76 7.57 3.35 7.22
N THR A 77 7.06 3.41 6.00
CA THR A 77 7.90 3.33 4.79
C THR A 77 8.71 4.62 4.61
N GLN A 78 8.16 5.77 4.99
CA GLN A 78 8.92 7.04 4.98
C GLN A 78 10.04 7.03 6.02
N VAL A 79 9.74 6.67 7.27
CA VAL A 79 10.75 6.58 8.33
C VAL A 79 11.88 5.63 7.93
N LEU A 80 11.55 4.47 7.37
CA LEU A 80 12.56 3.52 6.92
C LEU A 80 13.40 4.06 5.75
N ARG A 81 12.80 4.80 4.82
CA ARG A 81 13.52 5.46 3.73
C ARG A 81 14.46 6.54 4.23
N ASP A 82 14.04 7.32 5.23
CA ASP A 82 14.87 8.37 5.81
C ASP A 82 16.10 7.78 6.50
N HIS A 83 15.92 6.69 7.26
CA HIS A 83 17.05 5.97 7.87
C HIS A 83 17.99 5.33 6.85
N ILE A 84 17.48 4.84 5.71
CA ILE A 84 18.32 4.33 4.62
C ILE A 84 19.14 5.48 4.01
N ALA A 85 18.51 6.62 3.74
CA ALA A 85 19.19 7.79 3.18
C ALA A 85 20.28 8.34 4.13
N GLU A 86 20.02 8.35 5.43
CA GLU A 86 20.99 8.75 6.46
C GLU A 86 22.17 7.76 6.55
N ALA A 87 21.89 6.46 6.49
CA ALA A 87 22.91 5.43 6.46
C ALA A 87 23.79 5.51 5.19
N GLU A 88 23.18 5.72 4.02
CA GLU A 88 23.89 5.90 2.75
C GLU A 88 24.80 7.15 2.78
N ALA A 89 24.32 8.27 3.31
CA ALA A 89 25.12 9.48 3.45
C ALA A 89 26.32 9.27 4.41
N THR A 90 26.11 8.52 5.49
CA THR A 90 27.18 8.18 6.44
C THR A 90 28.23 7.27 5.81
N ILE A 91 27.82 6.31 4.98
CA ILE A 91 28.74 5.43 4.25
C ILE A 91 29.58 6.25 3.26
N ASP A 92 28.97 7.15 2.48
CA ASP A 92 29.69 7.99 1.51
C ASP A 92 30.75 8.89 2.17
N ILE A 93 30.46 9.45 3.34
CA ILE A 93 31.43 10.23 4.12
C ILE A 93 32.59 9.33 4.56
N LYS A 94 32.30 8.14 5.12
CA LYS A 94 33.32 7.22 5.61
C LYS A 94 34.20 6.67 4.48
N ASP A 95 33.64 6.41 3.31
CA ASP A 95 34.41 5.98 2.13
C ASP A 95 35.39 7.08 1.69
N LYS A 96 34.95 8.35 1.68
CA LYS A 96 35.84 9.49 1.39
C LYS A 96 36.94 9.65 2.42
N GLU A 97 36.62 9.48 3.71
CA GLU A 97 37.63 9.50 4.77
C GLU A 97 38.63 8.36 4.62
N LEU A 98 38.17 7.16 4.27
CA LEU A 98 39.02 5.98 4.08
C LEU A 98 40.04 6.21 2.96
N VAL A 99 39.59 6.72 1.81
CA VAL A 99 40.48 7.07 0.68
C VAL A 99 41.54 8.10 1.12
N ARG A 100 41.12 9.12 1.87
CA ARG A 100 42.03 10.14 2.42
C ARG A 100 43.06 9.58 3.40
N TYR A 101 42.68 8.60 4.22
CA TYR A 101 43.62 7.93 5.13
C TYR A 101 44.58 7.01 4.35
N GLU A 102 44.10 6.30 3.34
CA GLU A 102 44.96 5.46 2.49
C GLU A 102 46.01 6.29 1.74
N GLU A 103 45.62 7.44 1.18
CA GLU A 103 46.57 8.37 0.53
C GLU A 103 47.64 8.87 1.51
N GLN A 104 47.26 9.26 2.73
CA GLN A 104 48.21 9.71 3.75
C GLN A 104 49.18 8.59 4.15
N VAL A 105 48.70 7.36 4.33
CA VAL A 105 49.54 6.21 4.65
C VAL A 105 50.53 5.90 3.52
N GLN A 106 50.10 6.04 2.26
CA GLN A 106 50.99 5.85 1.11
C GLN A 106 52.09 6.92 1.05
N GLN A 107 51.74 8.19 1.28
CA GLN A 107 52.71 9.29 1.29
C GLN A 107 53.75 9.11 2.42
N LEU A 108 53.31 8.79 3.63
CA LEU A 108 54.21 8.53 4.76
C LEU A 108 55.13 7.33 4.52
N LYS A 109 54.64 6.27 3.86
CA LYS A 109 55.48 5.12 3.47
C LYS A 109 56.54 5.47 2.42
N GLN A 110 56.24 6.40 1.51
CA GLN A 110 57.20 6.86 0.52
C GLN A 110 58.27 7.75 1.16
N GLU A 111 57.88 8.63 2.08
CA GLU A 111 58.80 9.50 2.83
C GLU A 111 59.72 8.70 3.77
N ALA A 112 59.22 7.66 4.43
CA ALA A 112 60.03 6.80 5.31
C ALA A 112 61.01 5.85 4.57
N ASN A 113 60.87 5.71 3.25
CA ASN A 113 61.74 4.88 2.41
C ASN A 113 62.78 5.70 1.63
N GLN A 114 62.84 7.03 1.84
CA GLN A 114 63.92 7.91 1.40
C GLN A 114 64.97 8.07 2.51
#